data_AF-A0A1A2LYH9-F1
#
_entry.id   AF-A0A1A2LYH9-F1
#
_cell.length_a   1.000
_cell.length_b   1.000
_cell.length_c   1.000
_cell.angle_alpha   90.00
_cell.angle_beta   90.00
_cell.angle_gamma   90.00
#
_symmetry.space_group_name_H-M   'P 1'
#
loop_
_entity.id
_entity.type
_entity.pdbx_description
1 polymer ?
#
loop_
_entity_poly.entity_id
_entity_poly.type
_entity_poly.pdbx_seq_one_letter_code
_entity_poly.pdbx_strand_id
1 'polypeptide(L)' 'MLHKLSGVGTGDHALMFRAAVADLEIQGCDFLHTRGDGLIDEITVMVRPLRAATVFAERMRAALGG' A
#
# COMPACT_ATOMS: atom_id res chain seq x y z
N MET A 1 -3.97 5.69 11.41
CA MET A 1 -2.81 5.23 12.19
C MET A 1 -2.06 4.22 11.34
N LEU A 2 -0.79 4.49 11.04
CA LEU A 2 0.08 3.57 10.30
C LEU A 2 0.76 2.63 11.30
N HIS A 3 0.70 1.33 11.10
CA HIS A 3 1.41 0.37 11.96
C HIS A 3 2.52 -0.29 11.14
N LYS A 4 3.78 -0.17 11.60
CA LYS A 4 4.92 -0.85 10.99
C LYS A 4 5.16 -2.20 11.67
N LEU A 5 5.26 -3.24 10.86
CA LEU A 5 5.71 -4.58 11.21
C LEU A 5 7.00 -4.85 10.43
N SER A 6 8.00 -5.49 11.03
CA SER A 6 9.23 -5.90 10.33
C SER A 6 9.20 -7.41 10.10
N GLY A 7 9.61 -7.87 8.92
CA GLY A 7 9.65 -9.27 8.52
C GLY A 7 10.86 -10.06 9.04
N VAL A 8 10.94 -11.35 8.70
CA VAL A 8 12.10 -12.21 8.99
C VAL A 8 13.17 -11.97 7.93
N GLY A 9 14.02 -10.98 8.16
CA GLY A 9 15.09 -10.58 7.25
C GLY A 9 15.44 -9.10 7.43
N THR A 10 16.66 -8.69 7.10
CA THR A 10 17.02 -7.27 7.05
C THR A 10 16.36 -6.64 5.82
N GLY A 11 15.43 -5.72 6.00
CA GLY A 11 14.89 -4.89 4.92
C GLY A 11 13.41 -5.11 4.56
N ASP A 12 12.77 -6.15 5.10
CA ASP A 12 11.34 -6.39 4.85
C ASP A 12 10.47 -5.66 5.88
N HIS A 13 9.51 -4.88 5.39
CA HIS A 13 8.58 -4.11 6.20
C HIS A 13 7.16 -4.25 5.69
N ALA A 14 6.21 -4.30 6.61
CA ALA A 14 4.78 -4.25 6.33
C ALA A 14 4.19 -3.01 7.03
N LEU A 15 3.57 -2.11 6.27
CA LEU A 15 2.98 -0.88 6.75
C LEU A 15 1.46 -0.96 6.60
N MET A 16 0.75 -1.17 7.70
CA MET A 16 -0.71 -1.23 7.71
C MET A 16 -1.30 0.18 7.71
N PHE A 17 -2.29 0.46 6.86
CA PHE A 17 -2.95 1.77 6.78
C PHE A 17 -4.49 1.68 6.81
N ARG A 18 -5.12 2.82 7.11
CA ARG A 18 -6.56 3.10 6.96
C ARG A 18 -6.74 4.45 6.27
N ALA A 19 -7.64 4.52 5.30
CA ALA A 19 -7.93 5.73 4.53
C ALA A 19 -9.35 5.67 3.95
N ALA A 20 -9.73 6.68 3.18
CA ALA A 20 -11.00 6.71 2.45
C ALA A 20 -10.77 7.03 0.97
N VAL A 21 -11.63 6.49 0.11
CA VAL A 21 -11.72 6.81 -1.31
C VAL A 21 -13.18 7.05 -1.68
N ALA A 22 -13.49 8.26 -2.15
CA ALA A 22 -14.87 8.73 -2.27
C ALA A 22 -15.62 8.59 -0.93
N ASP A 23 -16.71 7.82 -0.91
CA ASP A 23 -17.55 7.52 0.25
C ASP A 23 -17.23 6.17 0.91
N LEU A 24 -16.12 5.53 0.52
CA LEU A 24 -15.74 4.19 0.98
C LEU A 24 -14.48 4.22 1.85
N GLU A 25 -14.57 3.54 3.00
CA GLU A 25 -13.41 3.24 3.85
C GLU A 25 -12.56 2.12 3.24
N ILE A 26 -11.24 2.31 3.25
CA ILE A 26 -10.25 1.32 2.83
C ILE A 26 -9.24 1.03 3.94
N GLN A 27 -8.74 -0.20 3.94
CA GLN A 27 -7.60 -0.62 4.74
C GLN A 27 -6.63 -1.35 3.83
N GLY A 28 -5.34 -1.27 4.13
CA GLY A 28 -4.35 -1.95 3.32
C GLY A 28 -3.04 -2.17 4.05
N CYS A 29 -2.12 -2.77 3.32
CA CYS A 29 -0.78 -3.07 3.76
C CYS A 29 0.19 -2.86 2.60
N ASP A 30 1.21 -2.03 2.83
CA ASP A 30 2.34 -1.89 1.93
C ASP A 30 3.46 -2.81 2.43
N PHE A 31 3.81 -3.81 1.64
CA PHE A 31 5.00 -4.63 1.85
C PHE A 31 6.15 -4.01 1.08
N LEU A 32 7.22 -3.67 1.79
CA LEU A 32 8.41 -3.04 1.25
C LEU A 32 9.60 -3.98 1.44
N HIS A 33 10.36 -4.19 0.38
CA HIS A 33 11.74 -4.65 0.49
C HIS A 33 12.66 -3.43 0.36
N THR A 34 13.68 -3.36 1.21
CA THR A 34 14.78 -2.40 1.07
C THR A 34 16.08 -3.14 0.85
N ARG A 35 16.82 -2.75 -0.19
CA ARG A 35 18.16 -3.27 -0.46
C ARG A 35 19.22 -2.67 0.46
N GLY A 36 20.47 -3.11 0.30
CA GLY A 36 21.58 -2.79 1.21
C GLY A 36 21.97 -1.30 1.31
N ASP A 37 21.54 -0.43 0.38
CA ASP A 37 21.74 1.03 0.46
C ASP A 37 20.57 1.77 1.16
N GLY A 38 19.59 1.02 1.68
CA GLY A 38 18.43 1.54 2.37
C GLY A 38 17.31 2.06 1.46
N LEU A 39 17.43 1.93 0.14
CA LEU A 39 16.39 2.29 -0.82
C LEU A 39 15.40 1.14 -1.04
N ILE A 40 14.14 1.49 -1.31
CA ILE A 40 13.09 0.54 -1.68
C ILE A 40 13.31 0.09 -3.12
N ASP A 41 13.37 -1.21 -3.35
CA ASP A 41 13.44 -1.84 -4.68
C ASP A 41 12.24 -2.74 -5.00
N GLU A 42 11.46 -3.13 -3.99
CA GLU A 42 10.17 -3.79 -4.17
C GLU A 42 9.08 -3.17 -3.29
N ILE A 43 7.91 -2.94 -3.89
CA ILE A 43 6.70 -2.53 -3.20
C ILE A 43 5.50 -3.35 -3.67
N THR A 44 4.83 -4.01 -2.72
CA THR A 44 3.56 -4.71 -2.95
C THR A 44 2.48 -4.08 -2.09
N VAL A 45 1.38 -3.64 -2.72
CA VAL A 45 0.26 -2.97 -2.04
C VAL A 45 -0.96 -3.88 -2.05
N MET A 46 -1.50 -4.18 -0.87
CA MET A 46 -2.79 -4.86 -0.71
C MET A 46 -3.85 -3.88 -0.21
N VAL A 47 -5.02 -3.89 -0.82
CA VAL A 47 -6.15 -3.02 -0.43
C VAL A 47 -7.42 -3.86 -0.25
N ARG A 48 -8.20 -3.54 0.78
CA ARG A 48 -9.53 -4.09 1.04
C ARG A 48 -10.52 -2.99 1.45
N PRO A 49 -11.83 -3.20 1.28
CA PRO A 49 -12.47 -4.32 0.56
C PRO A 49 -12.33 -4.19 -0.96
N LEU A 50 -12.51 -5.29 -1.70
CA LEU A 50 -12.34 -5.34 -3.17
C LEU A 50 -13.17 -4.25 -3.89
N ARG A 51 -14.42 -4.03 -3.47
CA ARG A 51 -15.28 -2.96 -4.03
C ARG A 51 -14.61 -1.59 -3.98
N ALA A 52 -14.01 -1.25 -2.85
CA ALA A 52 -13.34 0.03 -2.68
C ALA A 52 -11.98 0.06 -3.40
N ALA A 53 -11.30 -1.09 -3.51
CA ALA A 53 -10.08 -1.23 -4.32
C ALA A 53 -10.34 -0.97 -5.82
N THR A 54 -11.48 -1.39 -6.36
CA THR A 54 -11.87 -1.08 -7.75
C THR A 54 -12.03 0.43 -7.96
N VAL A 55 -12.75 1.12 -7.07
CA VAL A 55 -12.92 2.59 -7.11
C VAL A 55 -11.57 3.30 -6.98
N PHE A 56 -10.70 2.83 -6.08
CA PHE A 56 -9.34 3.33 -5.95
C PHE A 56 -8.56 3.21 -7.27
N ALA A 57 -8.59 2.04 -7.92
CA ALA A 57 -7.90 1.82 -9.20
C ALA A 57 -8.41 2.74 -10.31
N GLU A 58 -9.72 3.01 -10.38
CA GLU A 58 -10.30 3.96 -11.33
C GLU A 58 -9.80 5.39 -11.09
N ARG A 59 -9.77 5.84 -9.83
CA ARG A 59 -9.25 7.16 -9.46
C ARG A 59 -7.76 7.30 -9.78
N MET A 60 -6.97 6.27 -9.49
CA MET A 60 -5.55 6.22 -9.83
C MET A 60 -5.33 6.30 -11.34
N ARG A 61 -6.12 5.56 -12.13
CA ARG A 61 -6.06 5.64 -13.60
C ARG A 61 -6.35 7.05 -14.10
N ALA A 62 -7.36 7.74 -13.54
CA ALA A 62 -7.66 9.11 -13.92
C ALA A 62 -6.57 10.11 -13.50
N ALA A 63 -5.95 9.90 -12.34
CA ALA A 63 -4.91 10.80 -11.80
C ALA A 63 -3.55 10.63 -12.49
N LEU A 64 -3.21 9.41 -12.94
CA LEU A 64 -1.91 9.07 -13.52
C LEU A 64 -1.94 8.91 -15.05
N GLY A 65 -3.12 8.71 -15.63
CA GLY A 65 -3.30 8.38 -17.04
C GLY A 65 -3.43 9.59 -17.98
N GLY A 66 -2.60 10.61 -17.79
CA GLY A 66 -2.39 11.63 -18.82
C GLY A 66 -1.80 11.03 -20.09
#